data_AF-A0A5K0YPZ0-F1
#
_entry.id   AF-A0A5K0YPZ0-F1
#
_cell.length_a   1.000
_cell.length_b   1.000
_cell.length_c   1.000
_cell.angle_alpha   90.00
_cell.angle_beta   90.00
_cell.angle_gamma   90.00
#
_symmetry.space_group_name_H-M   'P 1'
#
loop_
_entity.id
_entity.type
_entity.pdbx_description
1 polymer ?
#
loop_
_entity_poly.entity_id
_entity_poly.type
_entity_poly.pdbx_seq_one_letter_code
_entity_poly.pdbx_strand_id
1 'polypeptide(L)' 'EMIVGPTKTLFMDEISTGLDSSTTFQIVTCLQQFVHIADATVLISLLQPAPETFELFDDVILMAEGKIVYHGPRSE' A
#
# COMPACT_ATOMS: atom_id res chain seq x y z
N GLU A 1 -2.01 -13.95 -7.26
CA GLU A 1 -3.30 -13.99 -7.98
C GLU A 1 -4.22 -12.92 -7.41
N MET A 2 -4.89 -12.14 -8.26
CA MET A 2 -5.86 -11.12 -7.84
C MET A 2 -7.27 -11.66 -8.12
N ILE A 3 -8.06 -11.86 -7.07
CA ILE A 3 -9.47 -12.26 -7.17
C ILE A 3 -10.31 -11.00 -7.34
N VAL A 4 -11.08 -10.91 -8.42
CA VAL A 4 -12.02 -9.79 -8.68
C VAL A 4 -13.44 -10.26 -8.37
N GLY A 5 -13.98 -9.80 -7.25
CA GLY A 5 -15.40 -9.87 -6.91
C GLY A 5 -16.11 -8.53 -7.13
N PRO A 6 -17.39 -8.38 -6.75
CA PRO A 6 -18.10 -7.10 -6.82
C PRO A 6 -17.44 -5.99 -5.97
N THR A 7 -16.61 -6.37 -5.00
CA THR A 7 -15.73 -5.49 -4.23
C THR A 7 -14.36 -5.40 -4.92
N LYS A 8 -13.93 -4.19 -5.28
CA LYS A 8 -12.66 -3.94 -5.99
C LYS A 8 -11.48 -3.97 -5.02
N THR A 9 -11.05 -5.16 -4.62
CA THR A 9 -9.85 -5.33 -3.77
C THR A 9 -8.65 -5.75 -4.59
N LEU A 10 -7.51 -5.07 -4.40
CA LEU A 10 -6.24 -5.38 -5.02
C LEU A 10 -5.18 -5.65 -3.95
N PHE A 11 -4.43 -6.73 -4.14
CA PHE A 11 -3.38 -7.16 -3.23
C PHE A 11 -2.06 -7.20 -3.99
N MET A 12 -1.06 -6.55 -3.43
CA MET A 12 0.23 -6.31 -4.06
C MET A 12 1.35 -6.57 -3.05
N ASP A 13 2.30 -7.41 -3.44
CA ASP A 13 3.43 -7.78 -2.59
C ASP A 13 4.72 -7.36 -3.30
N GLU A 14 5.63 -6.73 -2.54
CA GLU A 14 6.99 -6.35 -2.99
C GLU A 14 7.06 -5.53 -4.29
N ILE A 15 6.07 -4.66 -4.57
CA ILE A 15 5.99 -3.92 -5.84
C ILE A 15 7.13 -2.92 -6.09
N SER A 16 7.92 -2.61 -5.06
CA SER A 16 9.08 -1.72 -5.14
C SER A 16 10.39 -2.44 -5.48
N THR A 17 10.41 -3.77 -5.55
CA THR A 17 11.64 -4.54 -5.76
C THR A 17 12.26 -4.25 -7.13
N GLY A 18 13.50 -3.74 -7.11
CA GLY A 18 14.24 -3.38 -8.33
C GLY A 18 13.86 -2.03 -8.94
N LEU A 19 12.98 -1.27 -8.29
CA LEU A 19 12.62 0.10 -8.68
C LEU A 19 13.41 1.12 -7.85
N ASP A 20 13.66 2.28 -8.45
CA ASP A 20 14.16 3.42 -7.69
C ASP A 20 13.03 4.07 -6.86
N SER A 21 13.40 4.92 -5.91
CA SER A 21 12.46 5.57 -5.00
C SER A 21 11.47 6.49 -5.72
N SER A 22 11.87 7.15 -6.80
CA SER A 22 11.01 8.07 -7.54
C SER A 22 9.94 7.32 -8.33
N THR A 23 10.32 6.20 -8.97
CA THR A 23 9.37 5.33 -9.66
C THR A 23 8.39 4.69 -8.67
N THR A 24 8.88 4.22 -7.52
CA THR A 24 8.04 3.66 -6.45
C THR A 24 7.01 4.67 -5.96
N PHE A 25 7.45 5.91 -5.68
CA PHE A 25 6.57 6.99 -5.25
C PHE A 25 5.46 7.29 -6.27
N GLN A 26 5.80 7.35 -7.56
CA GLN A 26 4.82 7.58 -8.63
C GLN A 26 3.78 6.45 -8.72
N ILE A 27 4.21 5.20 -8.59
CA ILE A 27 3.31 4.04 -8.60
C ILE A 27 2.33 4.12 -7.43
N VAL A 28 2.84 4.35 -6.21
CA VAL A 28 2.00 4.42 -5.00
C VAL A 28 1.03 5.61 -5.09
N THR A 29 1.47 6.75 -5.61
CA THR A 29 0.60 7.92 -5.85
C THR A 29 -0.53 7.59 -6.83
N CYS A 30 -0.23 6.89 -7.91
CA CYS A 30 -1.23 6.46 -8.89
C CYS A 30 -2.26 5.48 -8.28
N LEU A 31 -1.78 4.54 -7.45
CA LEU A 31 -2.65 3.59 -6.76
C LEU A 31 -3.55 4.28 -5.73
N GLN A 32 -3.04 5.25 -4.97
CA GLN A 32 -3.82 6.06 -4.04
C GLN A 32 -4.95 6.79 -4.79
N GLN A 33 -4.64 7.46 -5.90
CA GLN A 33 -5.64 8.13 -6.72
C GLN A 33 -6.68 7.16 -7.28
N PHE A 34 -6.25 5.99 -7.75
CA PHE A 34 -7.14 4.94 -8.24
C PHE A 34 -8.11 4.48 -7.14
N VAL A 35 -7.62 4.23 -5.93
CA VAL A 35 -8.42 3.83 -4.76
C VAL A 35 -9.52 4.84 -4.48
N HIS A 36 -9.17 6.13 -4.42
CA HIS A 36 -10.11 7.20 -4.10
C HIS A 36 -11.13 7.46 -5.22
N ILE A 37 -10.77 7.25 -6.50
CA ILE A 37 -11.67 7.43 -7.64
C ILE A 37 -12.61 6.22 -7.83
N ALA A 38 -12.06 5.01 -7.67
CA ALA A 38 -12.76 3.78 -8.02
C ALA A 38 -13.62 3.21 -6.88
N ASP A 39 -13.55 3.82 -5.69
CA ASP A 39 -14.09 3.30 -4.43
C ASP A 39 -13.62 1.85 -4.21
N ALA A 40 -12.31 1.69 -4.25
CA ALA A 40 -11.61 0.40 -4.20
C ALA A 40 -10.82 0.27 -2.89
N THR A 41 -10.23 -0.90 -2.66
CA THR A 41 -9.28 -1.10 -1.54
C THR A 41 -8.03 -1.75 -2.08
N VAL A 42 -6.87 -1.17 -1.78
CA VAL A 42 -5.56 -1.69 -2.21
C VAL A 42 -4.72 -1.98 -0.96
N LEU A 43 -4.26 -3.22 -0.82
CA LEU A 43 -3.30 -3.62 0.21
C LEU A 43 -1.93 -3.84 -0.43
N ILE A 44 -0.92 -3.12 0.04
CA ILE A 44 0.45 -3.16 -0.50
C ILE A 44 1.42 -3.46 0.63
N SER A 45 2.36 -4.39 0.39
CA SER A 45 3.58 -4.50 1.18
C SER A 45 4.73 -3.77 0.47
N LEU A 46 5.52 -3.01 1.24
CA LEU A 46 6.73 -2.35 0.75
C LEU A 46 7.91 -2.76 1.63
N LEU A 47 9.02 -3.15 0.99
CA LEU A 47 10.27 -3.41 1.69
C LEU A 47 11.00 -2.08 1.93
N GLN A 48 10.85 -1.52 3.14
CA GLN A 48 11.53 -0.28 3.56
C GLN A 48 11.24 0.93 2.65
N PRO A 49 9.99 1.43 2.62
CA PRO A 49 9.65 2.59 1.80
C PRO A 49 10.41 3.85 2.23
N ALA A 50 10.69 4.72 1.27
CA ALA A 50 11.16 6.07 1.56
C ALA A 50 10.09 6.85 2.36
N PRO A 51 10.46 7.81 3.23
CA PRO A 51 9.51 8.57 4.04
C PRO A 51 8.37 9.19 3.22
N GLU A 52 8.68 9.75 2.05
CA GLU A 52 7.67 10.37 1.19
C GLU A 52 6.66 9.35 0.65
N THR A 53 7.09 8.11 0.40
CA THR A 53 6.20 7.02 -0.04
C THR A 53 5.34 6.52 1.12
N PHE A 54 5.91 6.45 2.33
CA PHE A 54 5.16 6.11 3.53
C PHE A 54 4.02 7.10 3.78
N GLU A 55 4.24 8.40 3.56
CA GLU A 55 3.22 9.44 3.75
C GLU A 55 1.96 9.30 2.87
N LEU A 56 2.03 8.52 1.78
CA LEU A 56 0.92 8.27 0.86
C LEU A 56 -0.09 7.24 1.37
N PHE A 57 0.23 6.50 2.43
CA PHE A 57 -0.68 5.50 2.99
C PHE A 57 -1.76 6.15 3.85
N ASP A 58 -3.00 5.70 3.66
CA ASP A 58 -4.15 6.06 4.50
C ASP A 58 -4.06 5.35 5.87
N ASP A 59 -3.92 4.02 5.83
CA ASP A 59 -3.76 3.14 7.01
C ASP A 59 -2.46 2.33 6.92
N VAL A 60 -1.92 1.94 8.07
CA VAL A 60 -0.72 1.11 8.19
C VAL A 60 -1.01 -0.13 9.04
N ILE A 61 -0.53 -1.28 8.57
CA ILE A 61 -0.49 -2.53 9.33
C ILE A 61 0.96 -2.80 9.71
N LEU A 62 1.27 -2.78 11.01
CA LEU A 62 2.58 -3.20 11.52
C LEU A 62 2.48 -4.63 12.02
N MET A 63 3.44 -5.46 11.60
CA MET A 63 3.53 -6.86 12.02
C MET A 63 4.85 -7.11 12.76
N ALA A 64 4.77 -7.87 13.85
CA ALA A 64 5.92 -8.39 14.57
C ALA A 64 5.64 -9.84 14.97
N GLU A 65 6.63 -10.73 14.76
CA GLU A 65 6.54 -12.16 15.12
C GLU A 65 5.27 -12.87 14.59
N GLY A 66 4.86 -12.53 13.35
CA GLY A 66 3.67 -13.10 12.72
C GLY A 66 2.34 -12.58 13.28
N LYS A 67 2.34 -11.54 14.12
CA LYS A 67 1.15 -10.90 14.69
C LYS A 67 1.04 -9.46 14.24
N ILE A 68 -0.19 -8.97 14.08
CA ILE A 68 -0.46 -7.54 13.89
C ILE A 68 -0.31 -6.85 15.24
N VAL A 69 0.62 -5.89 15.32
CA VAL A 69 0.85 -5.08 16.53
C VAL A 69 0.22 -3.69 16.42
N TYR A 70 -0.06 -3.24 15.19
CA TYR A 70 -0.77 -2.00 14.91
C TYR A 70 -1.58 -2.14 13.63
N HIS A 71 -2.78 -1.58 13.63
CA HIS A 71 -3.61 -1.42 12.44
C HIS A 71 -4.49 -0.18 12.64
N GLY A 72 -4.24 0.86 11.86
CA GLY A 72 -4.96 2.12 11.95
C GLY A 72 -4.36 3.21 11.08
N PRO A 73 -4.84 4.46 11.24
CA PRO A 73 -4.40 5.59 10.45
C PRO A 73 -2.90 5.77 10.55
N ARG A 74 -2.25 6.14 9.45
CA ARG A 74 -0.81 6.41 9.46
C ARG A 74 -0.41 7.54 10.44
N SER A 75 -1.30 8.50 10.67
CA SER A 75 -1.02 9.75 11.40
C SER A 75 -1.27 9.69 12.92
N GLU A 76 -1.55 8.53 13.51
CA GLU A 76 -1.69 8.36 14.97
C GLU A 76 -0.36 8.16 15.71
#